data_AF-A0A7J6VZM0-F1
#
_entry.id   AF-A0A7J6VZM0-F1
#
_cell.length_a   1.000
_cell.length_b   1.000
_cell.length_c   1.000
_cell.angle_alpha   90.00
_cell.angle_beta   90.00
_cell.angle_gamma   90.00
#
_symmetry.space_group_name_H-M   'P 1'
#
loop_
_entity.id
_entity.type
_entity.pdbx_description
1 polymer ?
#
loop_
_entity_poly.entity_id
_entity_poly.type
_entity_poly.pdbx_seq_one_letter_code
_entity_poly.pdbx_strand_id
1 'polypeptide(L)'
;MITSFGRRDGYLSSELPTNELCKALDDIHEALIFRHILPRFFWKLLRFLNVGREGDYAKGCKKIDQHFGEYISQKKECLKKGAEMKDLLSIFIKYLDEPSLNDKFLVDARLSTNFLRDLMLGMFLAEKDAIASGLTFLLWLIAKTIYVEETILEELKMIAYKKDKQEDEDEDGVDDILPDGSAVKPGMQIFLSLYAEGQMPWIWGEDSMVFKPERWIDDEGKLGHDLMSKFYAFNAGPRTCLGMATTFTEMKVVVTAVLFN
;
A
#
# COMPACT_ATOMS: atom_id res chain seq x y z
N MET A 1 3.59 -5.14 8.45
CA MET A 1 3.70 -6.60 8.80
C MET A 1 2.87 -7.04 10.00
N ILE A 2 2.83 -6.30 11.12
CA ILE A 2 2.04 -6.71 12.30
C ILE A 2 0.54 -6.77 11.98
N THR A 3 0.02 -5.77 11.28
CA THR A 3 -1.38 -5.68 10.84
C THR A 3 -1.75 -6.77 9.82
N SER A 4 -0.88 -7.00 8.84
CA SER A 4 -1.11 -7.95 7.75
C SER A 4 -0.89 -9.42 8.14
N PHE A 5 0.13 -9.73 8.96
CA PHE A 5 0.56 -11.11 9.29
C PHE A 5 0.46 -11.47 10.77
N GLY A 6 0.19 -10.50 11.65
CA GLY A 6 0.10 -10.72 13.10
C GLY A 6 1.45 -11.06 13.75
N ARG A 7 2.57 -10.72 13.10
CA ARG A 7 3.93 -11.06 13.56
C ARG A 7 4.79 -9.83 13.76
N ARG A 8 5.60 -9.86 14.81
CA ARG A 8 6.68 -8.91 15.08
C ARG A 8 8.02 -9.60 14.82
N ASP A 9 8.68 -9.22 13.72
CA ASP A 9 9.97 -9.79 13.31
C ASP A 9 11.19 -9.12 13.95
N GLY A 10 10.97 -8.07 14.77
CA GLY A 10 12.06 -7.42 15.50
C GLY A 10 12.97 -6.54 14.66
N TYR A 11 12.61 -6.21 13.41
CA TYR A 11 13.39 -5.29 12.56
C TYR A 11 13.57 -3.88 13.14
N LEU A 12 12.74 -3.49 14.11
CA LEU A 12 12.84 -2.22 14.85
C LEU A 12 13.61 -2.37 16.17
N SER A 13 14.35 -3.46 16.38
CA SER A 13 15.24 -3.60 17.53
C SER A 13 16.44 -2.65 17.38
N SER A 14 17.12 -2.36 18.49
CA SER A 14 18.33 -1.52 18.48
C SER A 14 19.47 -2.06 17.61
N GLU A 15 19.45 -3.36 17.30
CA GLU A 15 20.45 -4.03 16.46
C GLU A 15 20.17 -3.86 14.95
N LEU A 16 18.96 -3.43 14.58
CA LEU A 16 18.51 -3.22 13.19
C LEU A 16 18.93 -4.38 12.26
N PRO A 17 18.48 -5.62 12.54
CA PRO A 17 18.91 -6.80 11.80
C PRO A 17 18.55 -6.69 10.32
N THR A 18 19.39 -7.28 9.47
CA THR A 18 19.16 -7.27 8.02
C THR A 18 17.87 -7.99 7.66
N ASN A 19 16.99 -7.30 6.94
CA ASN A 19 15.73 -7.87 6.48
C ASN A 19 15.94 -8.65 5.17
N GLU A 20 16.11 -9.96 5.31
CA GLU A 20 16.35 -10.84 4.17
C GLU A 20 15.18 -10.90 3.18
N LEU A 21 13.95 -10.75 3.68
CA LEU A 21 12.74 -10.71 2.84
C LEU A 21 12.71 -9.45 1.98
N CYS A 22 13.00 -8.28 2.56
CA CYS A 22 13.10 -7.03 1.83
C CYS A 22 14.20 -7.10 0.77
N LYS A 23 15.37 -7.64 1.10
CA LYS A 23 16.46 -7.80 0.12
C LYS A 23 16.04 -8.67 -1.07
N ALA A 24 15.38 -9.81 -0.80
CA ALA A 24 14.90 -10.70 -1.87
C ALA A 24 13.87 -10.00 -2.78
N LEU A 25 13.05 -9.12 -2.22
CA LEU A 25 12.09 -8.33 -2.97
C LEU A 25 12.76 -7.23 -3.81
N ASP A 26 13.73 -6.52 -3.23
CA ASP A 26 14.47 -5.50 -3.96
C ASP A 26 15.21 -6.12 -5.15
N ASP A 27 15.84 -7.30 -4.98
CA ASP A 27 16.47 -8.07 -6.07
C ASP A 27 15.47 -8.42 -7.20
N ILE A 28 14.24 -8.81 -6.83
CA ILE A 28 13.16 -9.12 -7.78
C ILE A 28 12.73 -7.86 -8.53
N HIS A 29 12.46 -6.77 -7.81
CA HIS A 29 12.05 -5.50 -8.39
C HIS A 29 13.09 -4.96 -9.35
N GLU A 30 14.36 -5.00 -8.97
CA GLU A 30 15.45 -4.55 -9.84
C GLU A 30 15.49 -5.37 -11.13
N ALA A 31 15.34 -6.69 -11.06
CA ALA A 31 15.26 -7.53 -12.24
C ALA A 31 14.01 -7.21 -13.11
N LEU A 32 12.85 -6.96 -12.50
CA LEU A 32 11.62 -6.60 -13.22
C LEU A 32 11.75 -5.28 -13.97
N ILE A 33 12.35 -4.26 -13.35
CA ILE A 33 12.64 -2.97 -13.99
C ILE A 33 13.55 -3.19 -15.20
N PHE A 34 14.60 -4.02 -15.05
CA PHE A 34 15.50 -4.33 -16.16
C PHE A 34 14.81 -5.05 -17.32
N ARG A 35 13.75 -5.84 -17.08
CA ARG A 35 12.95 -6.45 -18.17
C ARG A 35 12.22 -5.43 -19.03
N HIS A 36 11.94 -4.23 -18.51
CA HIS A 36 11.28 -3.16 -19.25
C HIS A 36 12.27 -2.39 -20.14
N ILE A 37 13.55 -2.35 -19.74
CA ILE A 37 14.63 -1.69 -20.48
C ILE A 37 15.21 -2.64 -21.55
N LEU A 38 15.32 -3.94 -21.23
CA LEU A 38 15.95 -4.93 -22.10
C LEU A 38 14.97 -5.54 -23.11
N PRO A 39 15.38 -5.73 -24.38
CA PRO A 39 14.56 -6.46 -25.35
C PRO A 39 14.15 -7.85 -24.86
N ARG A 40 12.94 -8.29 -25.24
CA ARG A 40 12.35 -9.55 -24.77
C ARG A 40 13.24 -10.78 -24.95
N PHE A 41 13.99 -10.87 -26.04
CA PHE A 41 14.86 -12.02 -26.28
C PHE A 41 16.06 -12.05 -25.32
N PHE A 42 16.56 -10.88 -24.93
CA PHE A 42 17.80 -10.74 -24.17
C PHE A 42 17.61 -11.13 -22.70
N TRP A 43 16.58 -10.61 -22.02
CA TRP A 43 16.31 -11.04 -20.65
C TRP A 43 15.84 -12.50 -20.58
N LYS A 44 15.17 -13.03 -21.63
CA LYS A 44 14.83 -14.47 -21.70
C LYS A 44 16.08 -15.33 -21.76
N LEU A 45 17.11 -14.91 -22.49
CA LEU A 45 18.39 -15.58 -22.53
C LEU A 45 19.08 -15.55 -21.15
N LEU A 46 19.13 -14.39 -20.49
CA LEU A 46 19.68 -14.26 -19.13
C LEU A 46 18.95 -15.14 -18.12
N ARG A 47 17.61 -15.25 -18.25
CA ARG A 47 16.79 -16.15 -17.43
C ARG A 47 17.09 -17.61 -17.71
N PHE A 48 17.23 -17.98 -18.98
CA PHE A 48 17.57 -19.35 -19.37
C PHE A 48 18.94 -19.77 -18.82
N LEU A 49 19.92 -18.87 -18.89
CA LEU A 49 21.27 -19.09 -18.35
C LEU A 49 21.32 -18.93 -16.82
N ASN A 50 20.28 -18.37 -16.19
CA ASN A 50 20.17 -18.12 -14.76
C ASN A 50 21.34 -17.27 -14.20
N VAL A 51 21.75 -16.24 -14.94
CA VAL A 51 22.90 -15.38 -14.60
C VAL A 51 22.49 -13.91 -14.42
N GLY A 52 23.27 -13.18 -13.63
CA GLY A 52 23.02 -11.78 -13.30
C GLY A 52 21.66 -11.59 -12.63
N ARG A 53 20.98 -10.49 -12.99
CA ARG A 53 19.71 -10.05 -12.40
C ARG A 53 18.58 -11.08 -12.52
N GLU A 54 18.52 -11.86 -13.60
CA GLU A 54 17.52 -12.93 -13.72
C GLU A 54 17.85 -14.13 -12.81
N GLY A 55 19.13 -14.37 -12.52
CA GLY A 55 19.54 -15.34 -11.50
C GLY A 55 19.17 -14.89 -10.08
N ASP A 56 19.35 -13.61 -9.79
CA ASP A 56 18.97 -13.03 -8.49
C ASP A 56 17.45 -12.99 -8.32
N TYR A 57 16.69 -12.68 -9.38
CA TYR A 57 15.24 -12.85 -9.42
C TYR A 57 14.82 -14.27 -9.04
N ALA A 58 15.45 -15.30 -9.63
CA ALA A 58 15.11 -16.69 -9.34
C ALA A 58 15.39 -17.08 -7.88
N LYS A 59 16.49 -16.58 -7.29
CA LYS A 59 16.78 -16.77 -5.86
C LYS A 59 15.79 -16.03 -4.98
N GLY A 60 15.45 -14.78 -5.32
CA GLY A 60 14.48 -13.96 -4.61
C GLY A 60 13.11 -14.63 -4.56
N CYS A 61 12.59 -15.10 -5.71
CA CYS A 61 11.32 -15.81 -5.78
C CYS A 61 11.30 -17.04 -4.86
N LYS A 62 12.36 -17.86 -4.87
CA LYS A 62 12.46 -19.02 -3.98
C LYS A 62 12.44 -18.62 -2.50
N LYS A 63 13.12 -17.53 -2.15
CA LYS A 63 13.19 -17.06 -0.76
C LYS A 63 11.84 -16.53 -0.27
N ILE A 64 11.12 -15.82 -1.13
CA ILE A 64 9.73 -15.38 -0.87
C ILE A 64 8.81 -16.58 -0.71
N ASP A 65 8.84 -17.51 -1.67
CA ASP A 65 8.01 -18.72 -1.64
C ASP A 65 8.20 -19.50 -0.34
N GLN A 66 9.45 -19.68 0.07
CA GLN A 66 9.79 -20.33 1.33
C GLN A 66 9.22 -19.54 2.53
N HIS A 67 9.51 -18.25 2.61
CA HIS A 67 9.16 -17.44 3.78
C HIS A 67 7.63 -17.32 3.96
N PHE A 68 6.91 -16.99 2.88
CA PHE A 68 5.44 -16.92 2.92
C PHE A 68 4.81 -18.30 3.12
N GLY A 69 5.39 -19.36 2.55
CA GLY A 69 4.93 -20.73 2.76
C GLY A 69 5.04 -21.16 4.23
N GLU A 70 6.15 -20.84 4.89
CA GLU A 70 6.35 -21.06 6.31
C GLU A 70 5.34 -20.24 7.14
N TYR A 71 5.12 -18.98 6.78
CA TYR A 71 4.21 -18.07 7.49
C TYR A 71 2.77 -18.56 7.45
N ILE A 72 2.29 -18.90 6.25
CA ILE A 72 0.95 -19.42 6.03
C ILE A 72 0.76 -20.74 6.80
N SER A 73 1.74 -21.64 6.74
CA SER A 73 1.65 -22.94 7.41
C SER A 73 1.57 -22.80 8.92
N GLN A 74 2.47 -21.99 9.51
CA GLN A 74 2.46 -21.71 10.95
C GLN A 74 1.15 -21.04 11.37
N LYS A 75 0.63 -20.11 10.56
CA LYS A 75 -0.62 -19.41 10.88
C LYS A 75 -1.83 -20.33 10.85
N LYS A 76 -1.93 -21.21 9.84
CA LYS A 76 -2.97 -22.25 9.77
C LYS A 76 -2.94 -23.16 11.01
N GLU A 77 -1.75 -23.51 11.50
CA GLU A 77 -1.61 -24.30 12.72
C GLU A 77 -2.06 -23.54 13.98
N CYS A 78 -1.69 -22.27 14.12
CA CYS A 78 -2.16 -21.43 15.23
C CYS A 78 -3.69 -21.31 15.26
N LEU A 79 -4.33 -21.12 14.10
CA LEU A 79 -5.79 -21.03 13.99
C LEU A 79 -6.48 -22.34 14.38
N LYS A 80 -5.92 -23.50 14.00
CA LYS A 80 -6.42 -24.81 14.47
C LYS A 80 -6.35 -24.97 15.99
N LYS A 81 -5.40 -24.31 16.65
CA LYS A 81 -5.23 -24.29 18.11
C LYS A 81 -6.11 -23.26 18.82
N GLY A 82 -7.00 -22.56 18.09
CA GLY A 82 -7.93 -21.59 18.66
C GLY A 82 -7.33 -20.20 18.92
N ALA A 83 -6.25 -19.83 18.23
CA ALA A 83 -5.68 -18.49 18.34
C ALA A 83 -6.67 -17.40 17.89
N GLU A 84 -6.63 -16.24 18.55
CA GLU A 84 -7.45 -15.08 18.19
C GLU A 84 -7.06 -14.51 16.81
N MET A 85 -8.08 -14.08 16.07
CA MET A 85 -7.95 -13.47 14.75
C MET A 85 -7.65 -11.98 14.90
N LYS A 86 -6.38 -11.61 14.74
CA LYS A 86 -5.91 -10.22 14.94
C LYS A 86 -5.32 -9.58 13.69
N ASP A 87 -5.18 -10.34 12.63
CA ASP A 87 -4.45 -9.95 11.42
C ASP A 87 -5.18 -10.41 10.16
N LEU A 88 -4.89 -9.72 9.07
CA LEU A 88 -5.55 -9.87 7.79
C LEU A 88 -5.42 -11.29 7.20
N LEU A 89 -4.24 -11.92 7.34
CA LEU A 89 -4.01 -13.32 6.94
C LEU A 89 -4.98 -14.30 7.63
N SER A 90 -5.23 -14.11 8.92
CA SER A 90 -6.19 -14.94 9.67
C SER A 90 -7.61 -14.82 9.13
N ILE A 91 -8.00 -13.60 8.76
CA ILE A 91 -9.31 -13.30 8.16
C ILE A 91 -9.47 -14.06 6.85
N PHE A 92 -8.48 -13.94 5.96
CA PHE A 92 -8.50 -14.61 4.66
C PHE A 92 -8.52 -16.13 4.77
N ILE A 93 -7.72 -16.72 5.67
CA ILE A 93 -7.72 -18.17 5.88
C ILE A 93 -9.10 -18.66 6.29
N LYS A 94 -9.75 -17.99 7.26
CA LYS A 94 -11.06 -18.38 7.74
C LYS A 94 -12.16 -18.21 6.68
N TYR A 95 -12.12 -17.09 5.95
CA TYR A 95 -13.03 -16.83 4.83
C TYR A 95 -12.93 -17.93 3.76
N LEU A 96 -11.72 -18.34 3.41
CA LEU A 96 -11.50 -19.45 2.47
C LEU A 96 -11.94 -20.82 3.03
N ASP A 97 -11.98 -21.00 4.34
CA ASP A 97 -12.40 -22.23 4.98
C ASP A 97 -13.91 -22.34 5.22
N GLU A 98 -14.67 -21.28 4.91
CA GLU A 98 -16.09 -21.19 5.19
C GLU A 98 -16.93 -22.10 4.24
N PRO A 99 -17.77 -23.00 4.79
CA PRO A 99 -18.41 -24.07 4.02
C PRO A 99 -19.55 -23.62 3.09
N SER A 100 -19.99 -22.36 3.18
CA SER A 100 -21.02 -21.76 2.33
C SER A 100 -20.51 -21.38 0.94
N LEU A 101 -19.19 -21.31 0.73
CA LEU A 101 -18.54 -20.90 -0.52
C LEU A 101 -18.19 -22.11 -1.39
N ASN A 102 -19.20 -22.69 -2.05
CA ASN A 102 -19.05 -23.80 -3.01
C ASN A 102 -18.74 -23.32 -4.45
N ASP A 103 -18.27 -22.09 -4.63
CA ASP A 103 -17.81 -21.60 -5.93
C ASP A 103 -16.51 -22.34 -6.31
N LYS A 104 -16.46 -22.86 -7.53
CA LYS A 104 -15.30 -23.56 -8.08
C LYS A 104 -14.02 -22.71 -7.99
N PHE A 105 -14.12 -21.40 -8.17
CA PHE A 105 -12.98 -20.48 -8.03
C PHE A 105 -12.45 -20.43 -6.60
N LEU A 106 -13.34 -20.37 -5.62
CA LEU A 106 -12.97 -20.26 -4.21
C LEU A 106 -12.47 -21.60 -3.64
N VAL A 107 -12.97 -22.72 -4.14
CA VAL A 107 -12.43 -24.05 -3.84
C VAL A 107 -10.99 -24.19 -4.36
N ASP A 108 -10.72 -23.71 -5.57
CA ASP A 108 -9.36 -23.71 -6.14
C ASP A 108 -8.44 -22.74 -5.38
N ALA A 109 -8.93 -21.55 -5.01
CA ALA A 109 -8.21 -20.59 -4.17
C ALA A 109 -7.92 -21.12 -2.75
N ARG A 110 -8.88 -21.85 -2.16
CA ARG A 110 -8.74 -22.51 -0.84
C ARG A 110 -7.67 -23.61 -0.87
N LEU A 111 -7.66 -24.42 -1.93
CA LEU A 111 -6.70 -25.50 -2.12
C LEU A 111 -5.33 -24.99 -2.56
N SER A 112 -5.28 -23.81 -3.21
CA SER A 112 -4.06 -23.21 -3.71
C SER A 112 -3.32 -22.44 -2.63
N THR A 113 -2.27 -23.06 -2.11
CA THR A 113 -1.29 -22.37 -1.24
C THR A 113 -0.64 -21.17 -1.97
N ASN A 114 -0.59 -21.23 -3.31
CA ASN A 114 -0.07 -20.14 -4.15
C ASN A 114 -0.97 -18.91 -4.10
N PHE A 115 -2.30 -19.07 -4.02
CA PHE A 115 -3.22 -17.93 -3.99
C PHE A 115 -3.00 -17.06 -2.74
N LEU A 116 -3.00 -17.69 -1.56
CA LEU A 116 -2.80 -16.97 -0.31
C LEU A 116 -1.40 -16.35 -0.26
N ARG A 117 -0.38 -17.06 -0.76
CA ARG A 117 0.97 -16.50 -0.92
C ARG A 117 0.95 -15.24 -1.79
N ASP A 118 0.35 -15.31 -2.97
CA ASP A 118 0.33 -14.21 -3.94
C ASP A 118 -0.48 -13.01 -3.42
N LEU A 119 -1.58 -13.26 -2.73
CA LEU A 119 -2.38 -12.24 -2.04
C LEU A 119 -1.55 -11.55 -0.96
N MET A 120 -0.92 -12.31 -0.08
CA MET A 120 -0.11 -11.76 1.01
C MET A 120 1.12 -11.02 0.48
N LEU A 121 1.74 -11.53 -0.59
CA LEU A 121 2.85 -10.86 -1.28
C LEU A 121 2.39 -9.54 -1.89
N GLY A 122 1.22 -9.52 -2.56
CA GLY A 122 0.65 -8.31 -3.13
C GLY A 122 0.38 -7.23 -2.08
N MET A 123 -0.16 -7.60 -0.92
CA MET A 123 -0.39 -6.67 0.19
C MET A 123 0.93 -6.17 0.81
N PHE A 124 1.91 -7.07 0.99
CA PHE A 124 3.22 -6.69 1.51
C PHE A 124 3.94 -5.69 0.58
N LEU A 125 3.89 -5.95 -0.73
CA LEU A 125 4.46 -5.08 -1.76
C LEU A 125 3.81 -3.69 -1.75
N ALA A 126 2.48 -3.64 -1.63
CA ALA A 126 1.75 -2.38 -1.56
C ALA A 126 2.06 -1.58 -0.28
N GLU A 127 2.22 -2.26 0.86
CA GLU A 127 2.48 -1.64 2.17
C GLU A 127 3.91 -1.07 2.28
N LYS A 128 4.94 -1.85 1.91
CA LYS A 128 6.35 -1.51 2.19
C LYS A 128 6.77 -0.16 1.62
N ASP A 129 6.68 -0.03 0.29
CA ASP A 129 7.35 1.07 -0.41
C ASP A 129 6.51 2.36 -0.39
N ALA A 130 5.18 2.23 -0.42
CA ALA A 130 4.27 3.38 -0.39
C ALA A 130 4.32 4.13 0.96
N ILE A 131 4.27 3.39 2.07
CA ILE A 131 4.26 4.01 3.41
C ILE A 131 5.63 4.61 3.73
N ALA A 132 6.71 3.90 3.43
CA ALA A 132 8.07 4.39 3.67
C ALA A 132 8.37 5.69 2.88
N SER A 133 7.99 5.74 1.60
CA SER A 133 8.12 6.94 0.78
C SER A 133 7.29 8.09 1.35
N GLY A 134 6.00 7.85 1.62
CA GLY A 134 5.09 8.87 2.16
C GLY A 134 5.58 9.47 3.49
N LEU A 135 6.04 8.63 4.42
CA LEU A 135 6.62 9.07 5.69
C LEU A 135 7.90 9.89 5.49
N THR A 136 8.77 9.47 4.57
CA THR A 136 10.02 10.19 4.29
C THR A 136 9.75 11.61 3.81
N PHE A 137 8.84 11.78 2.85
CA PHE A 137 8.46 13.10 2.35
C PHE A 137 7.72 13.92 3.40
N LEU A 138 6.81 13.31 4.17
CA LEU A 138 6.07 14.00 5.23
C LEU A 138 6.99 14.54 6.31
N LEU A 139 7.88 13.70 6.85
CA LEU A 139 8.84 14.12 7.87
C LEU A 139 9.81 15.19 7.34
N TRP A 140 10.24 15.07 6.08
CA TRP A 140 11.06 16.10 5.44
C TRP A 140 10.32 17.44 5.29
N LEU A 141 9.04 17.42 4.93
CA LEU A 141 8.20 18.63 4.82
C LEU A 141 7.97 19.29 6.18
N ILE A 142 7.69 18.50 7.21
CA ILE A 142 7.53 18.99 8.60
C ILE A 142 8.84 19.62 9.07
N ALA A 143 9.97 18.93 8.92
CA ALA A 143 11.28 19.42 9.32
C ALA A 143 11.70 20.72 8.59
N LYS A 144 11.15 20.98 7.40
CA LYS A 144 11.36 22.23 6.67
C LYS A 144 10.41 23.36 7.04
N THR A 145 9.31 23.06 7.73
CA THR A 145 8.19 23.99 7.94
C THR A 145 7.83 24.07 9.43
N ILE A 146 8.61 24.86 10.18
CA ILE A 146 8.56 24.94 11.65
C ILE A 146 7.15 25.20 12.19
N TYR A 147 6.37 26.09 11.57
CA TYR A 147 5.03 26.42 12.06
C TYR A 147 4.05 25.22 11.98
N VAL A 148 4.22 24.34 10.99
CA VAL A 148 3.40 23.12 10.82
C VAL A 148 3.73 22.12 11.92
N GLU A 149 5.01 21.99 12.28
CA GLU A 149 5.44 21.17 13.41
C GLU A 149 4.79 21.64 14.71
N GLU A 150 4.83 22.94 15.00
CA GLU A 150 4.21 23.55 16.19
C GLU A 150 2.69 23.29 16.23
N THR A 151 2.01 23.48 15.09
CA THR A 151 0.56 23.28 14.98
C THR A 151 0.17 21.82 15.19
N ILE A 152 0.89 20.88 14.58
CA ILE A 152 0.67 19.44 14.77
C ILE A 152 0.88 19.06 16.24
N LEU A 153 1.91 19.58 16.90
CA LEU A 153 2.18 19.32 18.32
C LEU A 153 1.07 19.86 19.23
N GLU A 154 0.51 21.02 18.92
CA GLU A 154 -0.64 21.57 19.63
C GLU A 154 -1.90 20.72 19.45
N GLU A 155 -2.22 20.32 18.21
CA GLU A 155 -3.35 19.44 17.92
C GLU A 155 -3.21 18.08 18.61
N LEU A 156 -2.03 17.47 18.57
CA LEU A 156 -1.78 16.19 19.22
C LEU A 156 -1.99 16.24 20.74
N LYS A 157 -1.66 17.36 21.39
CA LYS A 157 -1.97 17.58 22.82
C LYS A 157 -3.48 17.63 23.07
N MET A 158 -4.26 18.15 22.12
CA MET A 158 -5.72 18.26 22.21
C MET A 158 -6.44 16.96 21.84
N ILE A 159 -5.95 16.21 20.86
CA ILE A 159 -6.51 14.94 20.37
C ILE A 159 -6.37 13.81 21.42
N ALA A 160 -5.46 13.94 22.37
CA ALA A 160 -5.39 13.06 23.54
C ALA A 160 -6.73 12.96 24.32
N TYR A 161 -7.74 13.77 23.98
CA TYR A 161 -9.06 13.81 24.63
C TYR A 161 -10.30 13.49 23.78
N LYS A 162 -10.25 13.13 22.48
CA LYS A 162 -11.47 12.69 21.77
C LYS A 162 -11.22 11.97 20.44
N LYS A 163 -12.10 11.02 20.10
CA LYS A 163 -12.13 10.32 18.80
C LYS A 163 -13.57 10.15 18.33
N ASP A 164 -13.84 10.44 17.06
CA ASP A 164 -15.03 9.94 16.35
C ASP A 164 -14.74 9.70 14.86
N LYS A 165 -15.59 8.91 14.19
CA LYS A 165 -15.43 8.33 12.83
C LYS A 165 -16.52 8.82 11.87
N GLN A 166 -16.22 8.85 10.56
CA GLN A 166 -17.18 9.16 9.48
C GLN A 166 -16.90 8.27 8.25
N GLU A 167 -17.96 7.94 7.49
CA GLU A 167 -18.00 7.05 6.31
C GLU A 167 -18.66 7.81 5.13
N ASP A 168 -18.23 7.52 3.90
CA ASP A 168 -18.72 8.12 2.65
C ASP A 168 -19.33 7.05 1.72
N GLU A 169 -20.33 7.44 0.90
CA GLU A 169 -21.06 6.59 -0.07
C GLU A 169 -20.62 6.86 -1.53
N ASP A 170 -20.58 5.80 -2.35
CA ASP A 170 -20.20 5.81 -3.77
C ASP A 170 -21.42 5.97 -4.71
N GLU A 171 -21.26 6.64 -5.86
CA GLU A 171 -22.26 6.78 -6.93
C GLU A 171 -21.86 6.03 -8.23
N ASP A 172 -22.88 5.52 -8.95
CA ASP A 172 -22.81 4.57 -10.06
C ASP A 172 -22.35 5.16 -11.42
N GLY A 173 -21.79 4.27 -12.25
CA GLY A 173 -20.98 4.57 -13.44
C GLY A 173 -21.70 5.17 -14.66
N VAL A 174 -20.94 6.02 -15.37
CA VAL A 174 -21.27 6.62 -16.67
C VAL A 174 -20.37 5.99 -17.75
N ASP A 175 -20.89 5.91 -18.99
CA ASP A 175 -20.25 5.34 -20.17
C ASP A 175 -18.79 5.83 -20.39
N ASP A 176 -17.97 4.98 -21.04
CA ASP A 176 -16.53 5.11 -21.33
C ASP A 176 -16.18 6.28 -22.29
N ILE A 177 -16.57 7.50 -21.94
CA ILE A 177 -16.26 8.75 -22.63
C ILE A 177 -15.49 9.65 -21.66
N LEU A 178 -14.28 10.06 -22.03
CA LEU A 178 -13.49 10.98 -21.24
C LEU A 178 -14.16 12.37 -21.15
N PRO A 179 -13.84 13.19 -20.13
CA PRO A 179 -14.45 14.52 -19.97
C PRO A 179 -14.24 15.48 -21.16
N ASP A 180 -13.25 15.21 -22.01
CA ASP A 180 -12.97 15.94 -23.25
C ASP A 180 -13.80 15.46 -24.46
N GLY A 181 -14.65 14.44 -24.28
CA GLY A 181 -15.45 13.80 -25.32
C GLY A 181 -14.73 12.67 -26.06
N SER A 182 -13.49 12.33 -25.69
CA SER A 182 -12.74 11.25 -26.32
C SER A 182 -13.28 9.87 -25.91
N ALA A 183 -13.66 9.05 -26.90
CA ALA A 183 -14.13 7.70 -26.65
C ALA A 183 -12.97 6.74 -26.32
N VAL A 184 -13.11 5.96 -25.25
CA VAL A 184 -12.15 4.92 -24.87
C VAL A 184 -12.50 3.63 -25.61
N LYS A 185 -11.52 3.06 -26.32
CA LYS A 185 -11.69 1.79 -27.05
C LYS A 185 -11.11 0.61 -26.26
N PRO A 186 -11.68 -0.60 -26.41
CA PRO A 186 -11.09 -1.80 -25.82
C PRO A 186 -9.62 -1.98 -26.20
N GLY A 187 -8.76 -2.21 -25.20
CA GLY A 187 -7.31 -2.39 -25.36
C GLY A 187 -6.48 -1.10 -25.30
N MET A 188 -7.10 0.08 -25.18
CA MET A 188 -6.38 1.32 -24.95
C MET A 188 -5.81 1.37 -23.52
N GLN A 189 -4.54 1.73 -23.39
CA GLN A 189 -3.91 1.96 -22.09
C GLN A 189 -4.10 3.42 -21.68
N ILE A 190 -4.72 3.63 -20.53
CA ILE A 190 -4.88 4.96 -19.92
C ILE A 190 -3.85 5.08 -18.81
N PHE A 191 -3.05 6.14 -18.87
CA PHE A 191 -2.06 6.45 -17.83
C PHE A 191 -2.49 7.72 -17.10
N LEU A 192 -2.81 7.59 -15.82
CA LEU A 192 -3.08 8.72 -14.93
C LEU A 192 -1.77 9.12 -14.24
N SER A 193 -1.29 10.33 -14.54
CA SER A 193 -0.10 10.88 -13.87
C SER A 193 -0.52 11.63 -12.60
N LEU A 194 -0.47 10.94 -11.46
CA LEU A 194 -0.78 11.53 -10.15
C LEU A 194 0.13 12.71 -9.83
N TYR A 195 1.40 12.62 -10.25
CA TYR A 195 2.38 13.68 -10.05
C TYR A 195 1.99 14.96 -10.81
N ALA A 196 1.53 14.82 -12.05
CA ALA A 196 1.11 15.98 -12.84
C ALA A 196 -0.20 16.55 -12.31
N GLU A 197 -1.17 15.69 -12.00
CA GLU A 197 -2.47 16.08 -11.45
C GLU A 197 -2.32 16.92 -10.19
N GLY A 198 -1.51 16.47 -9.23
CA GLY A 198 -1.25 17.18 -7.97
C GLY A 198 -0.57 18.55 -8.11
N GLN A 199 -0.21 18.97 -9.32
CA GLN A 199 0.42 20.26 -9.63
C GLN A 199 -0.42 21.14 -10.56
N MET A 200 -1.56 20.64 -11.05
CA MET A 200 -2.39 21.34 -12.03
C MET A 200 -3.00 22.61 -11.43
N PRO A 201 -2.68 23.82 -11.94
CA PRO A 201 -3.22 25.06 -11.37
C PRO A 201 -4.73 25.19 -11.51
N TRP A 202 -5.33 24.57 -12.52
CA TRP A 202 -6.79 24.58 -12.70
C TRP A 202 -7.53 23.66 -11.73
N ILE A 203 -6.83 22.75 -11.03
CA ILE A 203 -7.40 21.90 -9.97
C ILE A 203 -7.07 22.49 -8.60
N TRP A 204 -5.81 22.88 -8.40
CA TRP A 204 -5.25 23.23 -7.10
C TRP A 204 -5.05 24.73 -6.87
N GLY A 205 -5.33 25.58 -7.86
CA GLY A 205 -5.09 27.03 -7.81
C GLY A 205 -3.66 27.41 -8.23
N GLU A 206 -3.37 28.72 -8.34
CA GLU A 206 -2.03 29.19 -8.73
C GLU A 206 -0.93 28.83 -7.73
N ASP A 207 -1.31 28.55 -6.48
CA ASP A 207 -0.41 28.10 -5.42
C ASP A 207 -0.24 26.56 -5.39
N SER A 208 -0.55 25.84 -6.48
CA SER A 208 -0.45 24.37 -6.57
C SER A 208 0.93 23.81 -6.24
N MET A 209 1.99 24.61 -6.46
CA MET A 209 3.38 24.25 -6.16
C MET A 209 3.83 24.64 -4.75
N VAL A 210 2.95 25.28 -3.96
CA VAL A 210 3.24 25.72 -2.59
C VAL A 210 2.72 24.70 -1.60
N PHE A 211 3.60 24.24 -0.70
CA PHE A 211 3.19 23.41 0.43
C PHE A 211 2.33 24.24 1.39
N LYS A 212 1.04 23.92 1.45
CA LYS A 212 0.02 24.63 2.23
C LYS A 212 -0.95 23.62 2.84
N PRO A 213 -0.67 23.06 4.03
CA PRO A 213 -1.53 22.08 4.70
C PRO A 213 -2.95 22.58 4.94
N GLU A 214 -3.10 23.89 5.16
CA GLU A 214 -4.38 24.56 5.42
C GLU A 214 -5.33 24.48 4.22
N ARG A 215 -4.81 24.14 3.02
CA ARG A 215 -5.64 23.88 1.83
C ARG A 215 -6.70 22.80 2.07
N TRP A 216 -6.41 21.85 2.95
CA TRP A 216 -7.30 20.71 3.21
C TRP A 216 -8.34 21.00 4.29
N ILE A 217 -8.30 22.18 4.92
CA ILE A 217 -9.08 22.53 6.10
C ILE A 217 -10.06 23.65 5.73
N ASP A 218 -11.34 23.48 6.05
CA ASP A 218 -12.36 24.52 5.89
C ASP A 218 -12.33 25.54 7.04
N ASP A 219 -13.15 26.59 6.94
CA ASP A 219 -13.21 27.66 7.94
C ASP A 219 -13.69 27.16 9.32
N GLU A 220 -14.35 26.00 9.36
CA GLU A 220 -14.78 25.30 10.57
C GLU A 220 -13.73 24.35 11.17
N GLY A 221 -12.55 24.23 10.54
CA GLY A 221 -11.47 23.35 10.98
C GLY A 221 -11.67 21.87 10.63
N LYS A 222 -12.58 21.55 9.72
CA LYS A 222 -12.82 20.19 9.22
C LYS A 222 -12.12 19.96 7.89
N LEU A 223 -11.93 18.70 7.53
CA LEU A 223 -11.40 18.35 6.22
C LEU A 223 -12.43 18.69 5.13
N GLY A 224 -12.04 19.53 4.18
CA GLY A 224 -12.91 19.97 3.10
C GLY A 224 -13.33 18.82 2.18
N HIS A 225 -14.62 18.45 2.20
CA HIS A 225 -15.15 17.30 1.45
C HIS A 225 -14.90 17.39 -0.08
N ASP A 226 -14.97 18.58 -0.68
CA ASP A 226 -14.72 18.82 -2.12
C ASP A 226 -13.23 18.68 -2.51
N LEU A 227 -12.31 18.81 -1.56
CA LEU A 227 -10.88 18.59 -1.79
C LEU A 227 -10.50 17.12 -1.61
N MET A 228 -11.16 16.42 -0.69
CA MET A 228 -10.97 14.99 -0.48
C MET A 228 -11.41 14.16 -1.69
N SER A 229 -12.46 14.58 -2.41
CA SER A 229 -12.87 13.93 -3.67
C SER A 229 -11.85 14.10 -4.80
N LYS A 230 -10.99 15.13 -4.74
CA LYS A 230 -9.88 15.38 -5.68
C LYS A 230 -8.60 14.63 -5.29
N PHE A 231 -8.54 14.04 -4.09
CA PHE A 231 -7.36 13.35 -3.59
C PHE A 231 -7.22 11.94 -4.18
N TYR A 232 -6.55 11.84 -5.34
CA TYR A 232 -6.42 10.59 -6.08
C TYR A 232 -5.21 9.72 -5.66
N ALA A 233 -4.50 10.07 -4.58
CA ALA A 233 -3.29 9.34 -4.16
C ALA A 233 -3.56 7.86 -3.81
N PHE A 234 -4.80 7.53 -3.45
CA PHE A 234 -5.25 6.16 -3.19
C PHE A 234 -6.13 5.60 -4.31
N ASN A 235 -6.12 6.21 -5.51
CA ASN A 235 -7.11 6.02 -6.58
C ASN A 235 -8.55 6.35 -6.13
N ALA A 236 -9.53 6.08 -7.00
CA ALA A 236 -10.95 6.22 -6.69
C ALA A 236 -11.77 5.08 -7.33
N GLY A 237 -13.05 4.97 -6.92
CA GLY A 237 -14.02 4.00 -7.43
C GLY A 237 -13.68 2.53 -7.11
N PRO A 238 -14.02 1.57 -7.98
CA PRO A 238 -13.81 0.14 -7.72
C PRO A 238 -12.34 -0.29 -7.52
N ARG A 239 -11.40 0.60 -7.80
CA ARG A 239 -9.95 0.40 -7.64
C ARG A 239 -9.34 1.28 -6.55
N THR A 240 -10.17 1.91 -5.71
CA THR A 240 -9.73 2.59 -4.49
C THR A 240 -8.85 1.64 -3.66
N CYS A 241 -7.76 2.19 -3.12
CA CYS A 241 -6.79 1.43 -2.36
C CYS A 241 -7.44 0.84 -1.10
N LEU A 242 -7.49 -0.49 -1.05
CA LEU A 242 -7.96 -1.24 0.11
C LEU A 242 -7.19 -0.88 1.40
N GLY A 243 -5.94 -0.47 1.29
CA GLY A 243 -5.05 -0.13 2.40
C GLY A 243 -5.11 1.33 2.86
N MET A 244 -5.99 2.18 2.31
CA MET A 244 -6.01 3.63 2.59
C MET A 244 -6.16 3.94 4.09
N ALA A 245 -7.17 3.38 4.74
CA ALA A 245 -7.43 3.62 6.17
C ALA A 245 -6.29 3.12 7.07
N THR A 246 -5.72 1.95 6.75
CA THR A 246 -4.58 1.38 7.47
C THR A 246 -3.35 2.28 7.31
N THR A 247 -3.08 2.74 6.09
CA THR A 247 -1.95 3.62 5.77
C THR A 247 -2.03 4.93 6.57
N PHE A 248 -3.18 5.60 6.58
CA PHE A 248 -3.35 6.82 7.38
C PHE A 248 -3.15 6.58 8.86
N THR A 249 -3.61 5.44 9.38
CA THR A 249 -3.44 5.09 10.80
C THR A 249 -1.97 4.88 11.13
N GLU A 250 -1.25 4.10 10.32
CA GLU A 250 0.18 3.82 10.53
C GLU A 250 1.02 5.09 10.40
N MET A 251 0.77 5.92 9.38
CA MET A 251 1.46 7.20 9.21
C MET A 251 1.24 8.13 10.41
N LYS A 252 -0.01 8.28 10.88
CA LYS A 252 -0.31 9.11 12.05
C LYS A 252 0.41 8.62 13.31
N VAL A 253 0.43 7.31 13.55
CA VAL A 253 1.12 6.72 14.71
C VAL A 253 2.62 6.99 14.65
N VAL A 254 3.26 6.79 13.49
CA VAL A 254 4.70 7.03 13.33
C VAL A 254 5.05 8.50 13.51
N VAL A 255 4.33 9.40 12.83
CA VAL A 255 4.58 10.85 12.94
C VAL A 255 4.38 11.32 14.38
N THR A 256 3.30 10.91 15.03
CA THR A 256 3.04 11.21 16.44
C THR A 256 4.21 10.73 17.32
N ALA A 257 4.65 9.48 17.17
CA ALA A 257 5.74 8.93 17.96
C ALA A 257 7.08 9.65 17.72
N VAL A 258 7.34 10.12 16.50
CA VAL A 258 8.57 10.88 16.17
C VAL A 258 8.52 12.28 16.76
N LEU A 259 7.39 12.98 16.66
CA LEU A 259 7.25 14.36 17.14
C LEU A 259 7.17 14.48 18.68
N PHE A 260 6.70 13.44 19.37
CA PHE A 260 6.64 13.42 20.83
C PHE A 260 7.93 12.97 21.54
N ASN A 261 8.92 12.44 20.81
CA ASN A 261 10.22 12.05 21.37
C ASN A 261 11.18 13.24 21.43
#